data_AF-G9QP95-F1
#
_entry.id   AF-G9QP95-F1
#
_cell.length_a   1.000
_cell.length_b   1.000
_cell.length_c   1.000
_cell.angle_alpha   90.00
_cell.angle_beta   90.00
_cell.angle_gamma   90.00
#
_symmetry.space_group_name_H-M   'P 1'
#
loop_
_entity.id
_entity.type
_entity.pdbx_description
1 polymer ?
#
loop_
_entity_poly.entity_id
_entity_poly.type
_entity_poly.pdbx_seq_one_letter_code
_entity_poly.pdbx_strand_id
1 'polypeptide(L)'
;EERYRVYRYEGSLKGLDDAVVLLAWKADQPMTSEHLHCVLSTDRDLSDEEILRYYAQRWSIECFFRQAKDQLKLDGYRVRGRRAVKRYWILVQLAYVYSMFESNSDFSDGLDLLRKRKGHSLVEFIYRAAKQNIPIDTVKKQLHVA
;
A
#
# COMPACT_ATOMS: atom_id res chain seq x y z
N GLU A 1 -11.49 16.38 -15.85
CA GLU A 1 -12.20 15.12 -16.11
C GLU A 1 -11.44 14.39 -17.21
N GLU A 2 -10.91 13.20 -16.94
CA GLU A 2 -10.24 12.42 -17.99
C GLU A 2 -11.31 11.76 -18.87
N ARG A 3 -11.15 11.85 -20.19
CA ARG A 3 -12.08 11.25 -21.16
C ARG A 3 -11.35 10.16 -21.93
N TYR A 4 -12.04 9.07 -22.20
CA TYR A 4 -11.52 7.93 -22.94
C TYR A 4 -12.44 7.59 -24.10
N ARG A 5 -11.85 7.13 -25.21
CA ARG A 5 -12.55 6.43 -26.28
C ARG A 5 -12.40 4.94 -26.01
N VAL A 6 -13.52 4.25 -25.82
CA VAL A 6 -13.56 2.85 -25.41
C VAL A 6 -14.34 2.06 -26.45
N TYR A 7 -13.78 0.95 -26.90
CA TYR A 7 -14.46 -0.03 -27.73
C TYR A 7 -14.59 -1.32 -26.94
N ARG A 8 -15.82 -1.82 -26.82
CA ARG A 8 -16.14 -3.08 -26.16
C ARG A 8 -16.23 -4.19 -27.19
N TYR A 9 -15.40 -5.21 -27.02
CA TYR A 9 -15.58 -6.51 -27.66
C TYR A 9 -16.14 -7.47 -26.62
N GLU A 10 -17.18 -8.21 -26.99
CA GLU A 10 -17.78 -9.24 -26.15
C GLU A 10 -17.90 -10.53 -26.96
N GLY A 11 -17.35 -11.62 -26.44
CA GLY A 11 -17.39 -12.91 -27.10
C GLY A 11 -16.25 -13.84 -26.68
N SER A 12 -16.11 -14.93 -27.44
CA SER A 12 -15.14 -15.97 -27.14
C SER A 12 -13.71 -15.55 -27.45
N LEU A 13 -12.81 -15.74 -26.49
CA LEU A 13 -11.37 -15.71 -26.67
C LEU A 13 -10.80 -17.12 -26.50
N LYS A 14 -9.56 -17.33 -26.95
CA LYS A 14 -8.92 -18.64 -26.83
C LYS A 14 -8.84 -19.08 -25.36
N GLY A 15 -9.68 -20.03 -24.96
CA GLY A 15 -9.78 -20.56 -23.59
C GLY A 15 -10.77 -19.81 -22.68
N LEU A 16 -11.53 -18.85 -23.19
CA LEU A 16 -12.61 -18.17 -22.47
C LEU A 16 -13.82 -18.07 -23.41
N ASP A 17 -14.88 -18.81 -23.12
CA ASP A 17 -16.07 -18.85 -23.98
C ASP A 17 -16.81 -17.50 -24.00
N ASP A 18 -16.77 -16.78 -22.88
CA ASP A 18 -17.44 -15.50 -22.68
C ASP A 18 -16.51 -14.52 -21.96
N ALA A 19 -15.97 -13.54 -22.68
CA ALA A 19 -15.15 -12.49 -22.10
C ALA A 19 -15.45 -11.12 -22.72
N VAL A 20 -15.16 -10.07 -21.95
CA VAL A 20 -15.21 -8.68 -22.40
C VAL A 20 -13.78 -8.18 -22.54
N VAL A 21 -13.49 -7.55 -23.68
CA VAL A 21 -12.24 -6.82 -23.91
C VAL A 21 -12.56 -5.37 -24.18
N LEU A 22 -12.03 -4.48 -23.35
CA LEU A 22 -12.07 -3.05 -23.57
C LEU A 22 -10.78 -2.60 -24.23
N LEU A 23 -10.92 -1.98 -25.41
CA LEU A 23 -9.85 -1.28 -26.10
C LEU A 23 -10.03 0.21 -25.84
N ALA A 24 -9.15 0.80 -25.04
CA ALA A 24 -9.27 2.16 -24.54
C ALA A 24 -8.10 3.04 -24.97
N TRP A 25 -8.42 4.26 -25.40
CA TRP A 25 -7.46 5.34 -25.68
C TRP A 25 -7.86 6.58 -24.91
N LYS A 26 -6.89 7.35 -24.41
CA LYS A 26 -7.19 8.68 -23.90
C LYS A 26 -7.75 9.56 -25.02
N ALA A 27 -8.72 10.42 -24.70
CA ALA A 27 -9.40 11.25 -25.70
C ALA A 27 -8.48 12.26 -26.39
N ASP A 28 -7.38 12.63 -25.75
CA ASP A 28 -6.35 13.56 -26.25
C ASP A 28 -5.18 12.87 -26.99
N GLN A 29 -5.13 11.53 -27.00
CA GLN A 29 -4.07 10.76 -27.66
C GLN A 29 -4.50 10.22 -29.03
N PRO A 30 -3.60 9.99 -29.99
CA PRO A 30 -4.01 9.36 -31.25
C PRO A 30 -4.44 7.90 -31.03
N MET A 31 -5.37 7.40 -31.85
CA MET A 31 -5.81 5.99 -31.82
C MET A 31 -4.80 5.07 -32.51
N THR A 32 -3.55 5.10 -32.04
CA THR A 32 -2.48 4.21 -32.48
C THR A 32 -2.31 3.05 -31.49
N SER A 33 -1.65 1.98 -31.93
CA SER A 33 -1.34 0.83 -31.08
C SER A 33 -0.49 1.20 -29.85
N GLU A 34 0.36 2.23 -29.96
CA GLU A 34 1.23 2.71 -28.88
C GLU A 34 0.44 3.29 -27.69
N HIS A 35 -0.75 3.82 -27.93
CA HIS A 35 -1.61 4.44 -26.91
C HIS A 35 -2.81 3.57 -26.53
N LEU A 36 -2.87 2.34 -27.05
CA LEU A 36 -3.94 1.40 -26.76
C LEU A 36 -3.74 0.76 -25.38
N HIS A 37 -4.72 0.94 -24.51
CA HIS A 37 -4.86 0.16 -23.29
C HIS A 37 -5.91 -0.93 -23.50
N CYS A 38 -5.52 -2.18 -23.20
CA CYS A 38 -6.40 -3.33 -23.33
C CYS A 38 -6.71 -3.89 -21.94
N VAL A 39 -7.99 -3.97 -21.59
CA VAL A 39 -8.46 -4.51 -20.30
C VAL A 39 -9.41 -5.67 -20.57
N LEU A 40 -9.18 -6.80 -19.92
CA LEU A 40 -10.01 -8.00 -20.03
C LEU A 40 -10.83 -8.20 -18.76
N SER A 41 -12.12 -8.48 -18.91
CA SER A 41 -13.03 -8.90 -17.85
C SER A 41 -13.67 -10.24 -18.20
N THR A 42 -13.80 -11.13 -17.21
CA THR A 42 -14.60 -12.36 -17.31
C THR A 42 -16.05 -12.13 -16.88
N ASP A 43 -16.35 -10.95 -16.34
CA ASP A 43 -17.68 -10.55 -15.92
C ASP A 43 -18.28 -9.62 -16.99
N ARG A 44 -19.39 -10.06 -17.59
CA ARG A 44 -20.09 -9.36 -18.66
C ARG A 44 -21.12 -8.36 -18.15
N ASP A 45 -21.60 -8.56 -16.92
CA ASP A 45 -22.65 -7.73 -16.35
C ASP A 45 -22.11 -6.35 -15.95
N LEU A 46 -20.78 -6.23 -15.85
CA LEU A 46 -20.10 -4.96 -15.62
C LEU A 46 -20.14 -4.05 -16.84
N SER A 47 -20.50 -2.79 -16.59
CA SER A 47 -20.35 -1.71 -17.55
C SER A 47 -18.87 -1.42 -17.85
N ASP A 48 -18.62 -0.76 -18.97
CA ASP A 48 -17.26 -0.39 -19.39
C ASP A 48 -16.57 0.49 -18.34
N GLU A 49 -17.31 1.41 -17.72
CA GLU A 49 -16.80 2.27 -16.65
C GLU A 49 -16.43 1.46 -15.40
N GLU A 50 -17.25 0.48 -15.02
CA GLU A 50 -16.97 -0.37 -13.86
C GLU A 50 -15.72 -1.21 -14.04
N ILE A 51 -15.56 -1.83 -15.22
CA ILE A 51 -14.36 -2.60 -15.56
C ILE A 51 -13.11 -1.71 -15.47
N LEU A 52 -13.14 -0.52 -16.08
CA LEU A 52 -12.02 0.42 -16.03
C LEU A 52 -11.75 0.91 -14.61
N ARG A 53 -12.79 1.18 -13.83
CA ARG A 53 -12.68 1.60 -12.42
C ARG A 53 -12.05 0.52 -11.56
N TYR A 54 -12.44 -0.75 -11.74
CA TYR A 54 -11.82 -1.87 -11.04
C TYR A 54 -10.37 -2.07 -11.47
N TYR A 55 -10.07 -1.97 -12.76
CA TYR A 55 -8.70 -2.07 -13.24
C TYR A 55 -7.82 -0.94 -12.69
N ALA A 56 -8.34 0.28 -12.56
CA ALA A 56 -7.64 1.41 -11.96
C ALA A 56 -7.23 1.14 -10.50
N GLN A 57 -8.00 0.35 -9.75
CA GLN A 57 -7.63 -0.03 -8.37
C GLN A 57 -6.35 -0.85 -8.31
N ARG A 58 -5.90 -1.48 -9.40
CA ARG A 58 -4.63 -2.22 -9.45
C ARG A 58 -3.43 -1.38 -9.01
N TRP A 59 -3.43 -0.09 -9.32
CA TRP A 59 -2.33 0.81 -8.94
C TRP A 59 -2.13 0.90 -7.42
N SER A 60 -3.20 0.69 -6.63
CA SER A 60 -3.11 0.67 -5.17
C SER A 60 -2.13 -0.39 -4.64
N ILE A 61 -1.99 -1.52 -5.34
CA ILE A 61 -1.03 -2.58 -4.98
C ILE A 61 0.40 -2.07 -5.13
N GLU A 62 0.69 -1.32 -6.18
CA GLU A 62 2.01 -0.73 -6.40
C GLU A 62 2.32 0.35 -5.36
N CYS A 63 1.35 1.21 -5.06
CA CYS A 63 1.46 2.19 -3.97
C CYS A 63 1.76 1.51 -2.63
N PHE A 64 1.02 0.43 -2.30
CA PHE A 64 1.25 -0.36 -1.10
C PHE A 64 2.69 -0.89 -1.04
N PHE A 65 3.20 -1.54 -2.10
CA PHE A 65 4.56 -2.07 -2.10
C PHE A 65 5.63 -0.98 -2.01
N ARG A 66 5.41 0.16 -2.66
CA ARG A 66 6.32 1.32 -2.59
C ARG A 66 6.40 1.84 -1.15
N GLN A 67 5.26 2.12 -0.53
CA GLN A 67 5.18 2.59 0.84
C GLN A 67 5.75 1.57 1.85
N ALA A 68 5.44 0.28 1.69
CA ALA A 68 5.96 -0.77 2.56
C ALA A 68 7.49 -0.89 2.49
N LYS A 69 8.10 -0.74 1.31
CA LYS A 69 9.56 -0.71 1.17
C LYS A 69 10.15 0.56 1.78
N ASP A 70 9.67 1.72 1.37
CA ASP A 70 10.29 3.00 1.75
C ASP A 70 10.15 3.29 3.26
N GLN A 71 8.96 3.09 3.81
CA GLN A 71 8.60 3.49 5.17
C GLN A 71 8.72 2.36 6.21
N LEU A 72 8.47 1.10 5.81
CA LEU A 72 8.51 -0.07 6.72
C LEU A 72 9.69 -1.01 6.45
N LYS A 73 10.54 -0.70 5.47
CA LYS A 73 11.74 -1.47 5.12
C LYS A 73 11.46 -2.91 4.71
N LEU A 74 10.35 -3.15 4.00
CA LEU A 74 10.00 -4.47 3.49
C LEU A 74 11.14 -5.17 2.72
N ASP A 75 12.02 -4.41 2.06
CA ASP A 75 13.20 -4.86 1.33
C ASP A 75 14.53 -4.77 2.13
N GLY A 76 14.48 -4.25 3.35
CA GLY A 76 15.64 -4.03 4.22
C GLY A 76 16.00 -5.20 5.15
N TYR A 77 15.32 -6.35 5.05
CA TYR A 77 15.64 -7.50 5.89
C TYR A 77 16.98 -8.14 5.48
N ARG A 78 17.84 -8.44 6.46
CA ARG A 78 19.16 -9.06 6.23
C ARG A 78 19.21 -10.55 6.58
N VAL A 79 18.06 -11.15 6.85
CA VAL A 79 17.93 -12.57 7.20
C VAL A 79 17.71 -13.43 5.96
N ARG A 80 18.35 -14.60 5.90
CA ARG A 80 18.24 -15.55 4.76
C ARG A 80 17.28 -16.70 5.02
N GLY A 81 16.86 -16.91 6.26
CA GLY A 81 15.97 -18.02 6.62
C GLY A 81 14.53 -17.75 6.13
N ARG A 82 13.98 -18.65 5.31
CA ARG A 82 12.60 -18.56 4.77
C ARG A 82 11.55 -18.26 5.87
N ARG A 83 11.69 -18.89 7.04
CA ARG A 83 10.78 -18.68 8.18
C ARG A 83 10.87 -17.25 8.73
N ALA A 84 12.09 -16.72 8.84
CA ALA A 84 12.32 -15.36 9.33
C ALA A 84 11.79 -14.32 8.33
N VAL A 85 12.02 -14.52 7.02
CA VAL A 85 11.48 -13.65 5.97
C VAL A 85 9.94 -13.62 6.02
N LYS A 86 9.28 -14.79 6.10
CA LYS A 86 7.81 -14.85 6.23
C LYS A 86 7.28 -14.11 7.44
N ARG A 87 7.91 -14.29 8.62
CA ARG A 87 7.52 -13.57 9.85
C ARG A 87 7.70 -12.07 9.70
N TYR A 88 8.82 -11.64 9.13
CA TYR A 88 9.09 -10.23 8.88
C TYR A 88 8.03 -9.61 7.96
N TRP A 89 7.69 -10.28 6.86
CA TRP A 89 6.64 -9.83 5.95
C TRP A 89 5.29 -9.68 6.65
N ILE A 90 4.88 -10.65 7.47
CA ILE A 90 3.64 -10.58 8.25
C ILE A 90 3.67 -9.35 9.18
N LEU A 91 4.77 -9.09 9.86
CA LEU A 91 4.90 -7.91 10.74
C LEU A 91 4.79 -6.59 9.97
N VAL A 92 5.39 -6.51 8.78
CA VAL A 92 5.26 -5.34 7.90
C VAL A 92 3.80 -5.14 7.46
N GLN A 93 3.10 -6.20 7.07
CA GLN A 93 1.67 -6.13 6.72
C GLN A 93 0.82 -5.64 7.89
N LEU A 94 1.04 -6.20 9.08
CA LEU A 94 0.30 -5.81 10.29
C LEU A 94 0.57 -4.35 10.65
N ALA A 95 1.82 -3.90 10.58
CA ALA A 95 2.17 -2.50 10.82
C ALA A 95 1.49 -1.57 9.80
N TYR A 96 1.45 -1.95 8.53
CA TYR A 96 0.78 -1.18 7.49
C TYR A 96 -0.73 -1.02 7.78
N VAL A 97 -1.42 -2.13 8.06
CA VAL A 97 -2.86 -2.13 8.36
C VAL A 97 -3.15 -1.37 9.65
N TYR A 98 -2.31 -1.52 10.68
CA TYR A 98 -2.46 -0.81 11.93
C TYR A 98 -2.30 0.70 11.75
N SER A 99 -1.32 1.15 10.95
CA SER A 99 -1.19 2.57 10.60
C SER A 99 -2.44 3.11 9.91
N MET A 100 -2.97 2.41 8.88
CA MET A 100 -4.22 2.81 8.21
C MET A 100 -5.40 2.92 9.17
N PHE A 101 -5.51 1.98 10.12
CA PHE A 101 -6.58 1.96 11.11
C PHE A 101 -6.50 3.16 12.06
N GLU A 102 -5.31 3.57 12.48
CA GLU A 102 -5.11 4.65 13.44
C GLU A 102 -5.43 6.05 12.88
N SER A 103 -5.22 6.29 11.59
CA SER A 103 -5.60 7.56 10.95
C SER A 103 -7.05 7.58 10.46
N ASN A 104 -7.66 6.42 10.23
CA ASN A 104 -8.92 6.28 9.47
C ASN A 104 -8.85 6.99 8.09
N SER A 105 -7.64 7.17 7.55
CA SER A 105 -7.36 7.84 6.29
C SER A 105 -6.30 7.06 5.50
N ASP A 106 -5.16 7.66 5.20
CA ASP A 106 -4.06 7.05 4.48
C ASP A 106 -3.00 6.46 5.43
N PHE A 107 -2.13 5.64 4.85
CA PHE A 107 -1.07 4.95 5.59
C PHE A 107 -0.04 5.93 6.15
N SER A 108 0.25 6.99 5.40
CA SER A 108 1.32 7.95 5.72
C SER A 108 0.96 8.75 6.97
N ASP A 109 -0.25 9.30 7.03
CA ASP A 109 -0.78 10.04 8.17
C ASP A 109 -0.80 9.16 9.42
N GLY A 110 -1.27 7.91 9.27
CA GLY A 110 -1.35 6.96 10.37
C GLY A 110 0.02 6.58 10.92
N LEU A 111 0.99 6.35 10.04
CA LEU A 111 2.36 6.06 10.45
C LEU A 111 3.00 7.25 11.16
N ASP A 112 2.80 8.46 10.65
CA ASP A 112 3.32 9.68 11.26
C ASP A 112 2.67 9.98 12.61
N LEU A 113 1.36 9.74 12.74
CA LEU A 113 0.65 9.80 14.02
C LEU A 113 1.25 8.83 15.04
N LEU A 114 1.48 7.58 14.64
CA LEU A 114 2.08 6.55 15.50
C LEU A 114 3.50 6.90 15.92
N ARG A 115 4.33 7.43 14.99
CA ARG A 115 5.68 7.92 15.28
C ARG A 115 5.66 9.07 16.29
N LYS A 116 4.77 10.06 16.10
CA LYS A 116 4.58 11.19 17.03
C LYS A 116 4.14 10.70 18.41
N ARG A 117 3.15 9.82 18.48
CA ARG A 117 2.64 9.23 19.73
C ARG A 117 3.74 8.49 20.49
N LYS A 118 4.55 7.69 19.78
CA LYS A 118 5.73 7.02 20.35
C LYS A 118 6.73 8.03 20.92
N GLY A 119 7.01 9.11 20.19
CA GLY A 119 7.88 10.20 20.67
C GLY A 119 7.36 10.85 21.95
N HIS A 120 6.07 11.21 21.99
CA HIS A 120 5.43 11.79 23.17
C HIS A 120 5.48 10.84 24.37
N SER A 121 5.17 9.56 24.16
CA SER A 121 5.22 8.54 25.22
C SER A 121 6.64 8.38 25.79
N LEU A 122 7.68 8.48 24.95
CA LEU A 122 9.07 8.44 25.39
C LEU A 122 9.43 9.66 26.26
N VAL A 123 9.01 10.85 25.84
CA VAL A 123 9.23 12.09 26.61
C VAL A 123 8.52 12.01 27.96
N GLU A 124 7.26 11.56 27.99
CA GLU A 124 6.52 11.36 29.24
C GLU A 124 7.20 10.34 30.15
N PHE A 125 7.70 9.23 29.58
CA PHE A 125 8.42 8.21 30.33
C PHE A 125 9.68 8.80 31.00
N ILE A 126 10.50 9.54 30.25
CA ILE A 126 11.71 10.18 30.79
C ILE A 126 11.34 11.20 31.87
N TYR A 127 10.30 12.01 31.65
CA TYR A 127 9.84 13.00 32.61
C TYR A 127 9.37 12.34 33.92
N ARG A 128 8.59 11.25 33.84
CA ARG A 128 8.13 10.51 35.02
C ARG A 128 9.30 9.86 35.78
N ALA A 129 10.28 9.30 35.07
CA ALA A 129 11.48 8.75 35.68
C ALA A 129 12.30 9.83 36.42
N ALA A 130 12.45 11.02 35.82
CA ALA A 130 13.11 12.15 36.45
C ALA A 130 12.39 12.62 37.73
N LYS A 131 11.05 12.69 37.71
CA LYS A 131 10.24 13.00 38.90
C LYS A 131 10.41 12.01 40.05
N GLN A 132 10.76 10.77 39.74
CA GLN A 132 11.02 9.71 40.72
C GLN A 132 12.50 9.66 41.16
N ASN A 133 13.33 10.62 40.75
CA ASN A 133 14.78 10.65 41.00
C ASN A 133 15.51 9.38 40.51
N ILE A 134 15.02 8.74 39.44
CA ILE A 134 15.72 7.62 38.83
C ILE A 134 17.00 8.16 38.14
N PRO A 135 18.19 7.60 38.42
CA PRO A 135 19.42 8.04 37.78
C PRO A 135 19.35 7.89 36.25
N ILE A 136 19.85 8.89 35.53
CA ILE A 136 19.79 8.93 34.06
C ILE A 136 20.45 7.71 33.41
N ASP A 137 21.48 7.13 34.03
CA ASP A 137 22.14 5.92 33.53
C ASP A 137 21.22 4.69 33.57
N THR A 138 20.33 4.62 34.57
CA THR A 138 19.31 3.56 34.64
C THR A 138 18.29 3.73 33.52
N VAL A 139 17.87 4.96 33.24
CA VAL A 139 16.96 5.28 32.13
C VAL A 139 17.61 4.97 30.78
N LYS A 140 18.87 5.36 30.56
CA LYS A 140 19.62 5.04 29.32
C LYS A 140 19.76 3.54 29.11
N LYS A 141 20.03 2.78 30.18
CA LYS A 141 20.09 1.32 30.14
C LYS A 141 18.74 0.71 29.77
N GLN A 142 17.64 1.19 30.35
CA GLN A 142 16.28 0.73 30.00
C GLN A 142 15.89 1.05 28.56
N LEU A 143 16.30 2.21 28.05
CA LEU A 143 16.06 2.64 26.67
C LEU A 143 17.04 2.04 25.65
N HIS A 144 18.03 1.26 26.11
CA HIS A 144 19.08 0.66 25.26
C HIS A 144 19.86 1.70 24.44
N VAL A 145 20.15 2.85 25.06
CA VAL A 145 20.94 3.96 24.48
C VAL A 145 22.23 4.27 25.27
N ALA A 146 22.56 3.41 26.23
CA ALA A 146 23.79 3.45 27.02
C ALA A 146 24.93 2.72 26.30
#